data_AF-A0A5X5CSD8-F1
#
_entry.id   AF-A0A5X5CSD8-F1
#
_cell.length_a   1.000
_cell.length_b   1.000
_cell.length_c   1.000
_cell.angle_alpha   90.00
_cell.angle_beta   90.00
_cell.angle_gamma   90.00
#
_symmetry.space_group_name_H-M   'P 1'
#
loop_
_entity.id
_entity.type
_entity.pdbx_description
1 polymer ?
#
loop_
_entity_poly.entity_id
_entity_poly.type
_entity_poly.pdbx_seq_one_letter_code
_entity_poly.pdbx_strand_id
1 'polypeptide(L)'
;MTFNNLTDEKSRRIDALVASLDGEYGRVKVRDWGRSGRAPAGAPVIDGANQTGTQIQSKGWTPGAVVLRQGDYFTVNDELKMVTADVTSAANGTAMIVFAPMLRSSPPANAAIEVAKPYGIFKLKDNQQGAGNRVPGVFTSYTLELEEAF
;
A
#
# COMPACT_ATOMS: atom_id res chain seq x y z
N MET A 1 -5.85 8.88 8.21
CA MET A 1 -6.44 9.60 7.06
C MET A 1 -7.59 10.48 7.53
N THR A 2 -7.78 11.64 6.92
CA THR A 2 -8.86 12.57 7.27
C THR A 2 -9.71 12.88 6.05
N PHE A 3 -11.03 12.71 6.19
CA PHE A 3 -12.02 13.05 5.18
C PHE A 3 -12.78 14.27 5.68
N ASN A 4 -12.70 15.38 4.93
CA ASN A 4 -13.39 16.62 5.25
C ASN A 4 -14.52 16.86 4.25
N ASN A 5 -15.53 17.60 4.68
CA ASN A 5 -16.58 18.14 3.82
C ASN A 5 -17.44 17.08 3.08
N LEU A 6 -17.74 15.96 3.74
CA LEU A 6 -18.51 14.89 3.09
C LEU A 6 -20.00 15.21 3.02
N THR A 7 -20.60 14.91 1.86
CA THR A 7 -22.06 14.87 1.69
C THR A 7 -22.65 13.65 2.41
N ASP A 8 -23.94 13.70 2.74
CA ASP A 8 -24.64 12.61 3.44
C ASP A 8 -24.52 11.25 2.72
N GLU A 9 -24.52 11.25 1.38
CA GLU A 9 -24.34 10.02 0.62
C GLU A 9 -22.92 9.44 0.78
N LYS A 10 -21.90 10.29 0.87
CA LYS A 10 -20.50 9.86 1.03
C LYS A 10 -20.21 9.42 2.47
N SER A 11 -20.78 10.11 3.46
CA SER A 11 -20.65 9.70 4.87
C SER A 11 -21.24 8.31 5.11
N ARG A 12 -22.42 8.01 4.54
CA ARG A 12 -23.03 6.67 4.61
C ARG A 12 -22.14 5.55 4.06
N ARG A 13 -21.38 5.82 2.99
CA ARG A 13 -20.43 4.84 2.43
C ARG A 13 -19.25 4.59 3.37
N ILE A 14 -18.77 5.63 4.06
CA ILE A 14 -17.73 5.48 5.08
C ILE A 14 -18.27 4.73 6.30
N ASP A 15 -19.49 5.05 6.75
CA ASP A 15 -20.14 4.35 7.86
C ASP A 15 -20.32 2.86 7.56
N ALA A 16 -20.79 2.53 6.35
CA ALA A 16 -20.92 1.14 5.90
C ALA A 16 -19.56 0.42 5.82
N LEU A 17 -18.52 1.11 5.35
CA LEU A 17 -17.16 0.56 5.33
C LEU A 17 -16.64 0.30 6.75
N VAL A 18 -16.76 1.26 7.66
CA VAL A 18 -16.34 1.11 9.06
C VAL A 18 -17.10 -0.02 9.74
N ALA A 19 -18.43 -0.10 9.55
CA ALA A 19 -19.23 -1.19 10.08
C ALA A 19 -18.83 -2.55 9.50
N SER A 20 -18.51 -2.62 8.20
CA SER A 20 -18.05 -3.85 7.55
C SER A 20 -16.66 -4.31 7.99
N LEU A 21 -15.87 -3.43 8.61
CA LEU A 21 -14.57 -3.79 9.18
C LEU A 21 -14.72 -4.49 10.54
N ASP A 22 -15.90 -4.47 11.17
CA ASP A 22 -16.17 -5.19 12.42
C ASP A 22 -15.06 -4.99 13.49
N GLY A 23 -14.60 -3.73 13.63
CA GLY A 23 -13.50 -3.36 14.51
C GLY A 23 -12.11 -3.73 13.95
N GLU A 24 -11.27 -4.33 14.79
CA GLU A 24 -9.89 -4.74 14.44
C GLU A 24 -9.81 -5.99 13.55
N TYR A 25 -10.90 -6.74 13.39
CA TYR A 25 -10.89 -8.01 12.63
C TYR A 25 -10.93 -7.81 11.11
N GLY A 26 -11.56 -6.73 10.66
CA GLY A 26 -11.67 -6.40 9.25
C GLY A 26 -10.37 -5.85 8.68
N ARG A 27 -10.08 -6.28 7.46
CA ARG A 27 -8.90 -5.87 6.70
C ARG A 27 -9.34 -5.01 5.52
N VAL A 28 -8.77 -3.82 5.38
CA VAL A 28 -8.98 -2.93 4.25
C VAL A 28 -7.68 -2.73 3.48
N LYS A 29 -7.77 -2.79 2.15
CA LYS A 29 -6.65 -2.39 1.28
C LYS A 29 -6.63 -0.87 1.19
N VAL A 30 -5.61 -0.26 1.77
CA VAL A 30 -5.41 1.19 1.72
C VAL A 30 -4.24 1.46 0.80
N ARG A 31 -4.40 2.45 -0.06
CA ARG A 31 -3.29 3.03 -0.84
C ARG A 31 -3.06 4.45 -0.40
N ASP A 32 -1.88 4.97 -0.70
CA ASP A 32 -1.71 6.41 -0.72
C ASP A 32 -2.40 6.97 -1.98
N TRP A 33 -3.45 7.79 -1.80
CA TRP A 33 -4.12 8.49 -2.90
C TRP A 33 -3.46 9.84 -3.23
N GLY A 34 -2.52 10.33 -2.41
CA GLY A 34 -1.76 11.54 -2.64
C GLY A 34 -0.60 11.35 -3.63
N ARG A 35 -0.17 10.11 -3.86
CA ARG A 35 0.82 9.75 -4.87
C ARG A 35 0.25 8.72 -5.84
N SER A 36 0.20 9.07 -7.13
CA SER A 36 -0.11 8.10 -8.17
C SER A 36 1.01 7.06 -8.22
N GLY A 37 0.65 5.77 -8.29
CA GLY A 37 1.62 4.72 -8.57
C GLY A 37 2.28 4.92 -9.94
N ARG A 38 3.38 4.20 -10.17
CA ARG A 38 4.16 4.31 -11.40
C ARG A 38 3.64 3.32 -12.43
N ALA A 39 3.67 3.70 -13.72
CA ALA A 39 3.38 2.77 -14.79
C ALA A 39 4.36 1.58 -14.70
N PRO A 40 3.87 0.33 -14.62
CA PRO A 40 4.73 -0.83 -14.41
C PRO A 40 5.63 -1.02 -15.62
N ALA A 41 6.94 -0.96 -15.39
CA ALA A 41 7.95 -1.21 -16.41
C ALA A 41 8.17 -2.72 -16.56
N GLY A 42 7.23 -3.40 -17.22
CA GLY A 42 7.22 -4.87 -17.35
C GLY A 42 6.28 -5.55 -16.34
N ALA A 43 6.55 -6.82 -16.02
CA ALA A 43 5.78 -7.64 -15.09
C ALA A 43 6.68 -8.06 -13.91
N PRO A 44 6.91 -7.15 -12.95
CA PRO A 44 7.90 -7.37 -11.92
C PRO A 44 7.48 -8.43 -10.90
N VAL A 45 8.39 -9.35 -10.60
CA VAL A 45 8.22 -10.43 -9.63
C VAL A 45 9.47 -10.61 -8.78
N ILE A 46 9.35 -11.27 -7.63
CA ILE A 46 10.49 -11.57 -6.76
C ILE A 46 11.42 -12.62 -7.38
N ASP A 47 12.72 -12.30 -7.42
CA ASP A 47 13.77 -13.16 -7.98
C ASP A 47 14.34 -14.15 -6.95
N GLY A 48 13.47 -15.03 -6.44
CA GLY A 48 13.83 -16.08 -5.49
C GLY A 48 13.17 -15.93 -4.11
N ALA A 49 12.95 -17.06 -3.44
CA ALA A 49 12.34 -17.10 -2.10
C ALA A 49 13.36 -16.72 -1.01
N ASN A 50 12.90 -16.60 0.24
CA ASN A 50 13.73 -16.41 1.44
C ASN A 50 14.49 -15.06 1.50
N GLN A 51 14.06 -14.08 0.72
CA GLN A 51 14.57 -12.70 0.80
C GLN A 51 14.01 -11.98 2.03
N THR A 52 14.86 -11.25 2.74
CA THR A 52 14.51 -10.56 3.99
C THR A 52 15.28 -9.24 4.10
N GLY A 53 14.92 -8.40 5.07
CA GLY A 53 15.59 -7.12 5.31
C GLY A 53 15.00 -5.98 4.47
N THR A 54 15.85 -5.02 4.09
CA THR A 54 15.47 -3.76 3.40
C THR A 54 15.82 -3.76 1.91
N GLN A 55 16.22 -4.91 1.37
CA GLN A 55 16.59 -5.06 -0.02
C GLN A 55 15.98 -6.34 -0.58
N ILE A 56 15.46 -6.27 -1.80
CA ILE A 56 14.88 -7.42 -2.48
C ILE A 56 15.29 -7.43 -3.95
N GLN A 57 15.78 -8.59 -4.38
CA GLN A 57 16.01 -8.93 -5.77
C GLN A 57 14.69 -9.22 -6.46
N SER A 58 14.51 -8.58 -7.60
CA SER A 58 13.32 -8.66 -8.43
C SER A 58 13.69 -8.82 -9.89
N LYS A 59 12.78 -9.37 -10.69
CA LYS A 59 12.97 -9.65 -12.12
C LYS A 59 11.70 -9.36 -12.90
N GLY A 60 11.78 -9.42 -14.23
CA GLY A 60 10.63 -9.16 -15.11
C GLY A 60 10.45 -7.68 -15.42
N TRP A 61 11.46 -6.86 -15.10
CA TRP A 61 11.50 -5.45 -15.44
C TRP A 61 11.89 -5.23 -16.91
N THR A 62 11.47 -4.11 -17.48
CA THR A 62 11.98 -3.61 -18.76
C THR A 62 13.49 -3.40 -18.66
N PRO A 63 14.33 -4.12 -19.43
CA PRO A 63 15.79 -4.07 -19.28
C PRO A 63 16.40 -2.68 -19.52
N GLY A 64 17.46 -2.36 -18.77
CA GLY A 64 18.27 -1.15 -18.97
C GLY A 64 17.55 0.18 -18.70
N ALA A 65 16.41 0.16 -17.98
CA ALA A 65 15.63 1.35 -17.69
C ALA A 65 15.52 1.64 -16.19
N VAL A 66 15.19 2.89 -15.85
CA VAL A 66 14.85 3.28 -14.47
C VAL A 66 13.43 2.82 -14.18
N VAL A 67 13.29 1.76 -13.39
CA VAL A 67 12.03 1.04 -13.16
C VAL A 67 11.27 1.56 -11.94
N LEU A 68 11.97 2.00 -10.91
CA LEU A 68 11.43 2.68 -9.73
C LEU A 68 12.33 3.85 -9.36
N ARG A 69 11.76 4.87 -8.73
CA ARG A 69 12.49 6.02 -8.18
C ARG A 69 12.35 6.06 -6.66
N GLN A 70 13.28 6.76 -6.03
CA GLN A 70 13.17 7.07 -4.61
C GLN A 70 11.82 7.72 -4.30
N GLY A 71 11.13 7.21 -3.27
CA GLY A 71 9.83 7.67 -2.83
C GLY A 71 8.63 7.01 -3.53
N ASP A 72 8.87 6.13 -4.52
CA ASP A 72 7.81 5.30 -5.09
C ASP A 72 7.35 4.26 -4.07
N TYR A 73 6.05 3.97 -4.07
CA TYR A 73 5.49 2.88 -3.31
C TYR A 73 5.36 1.62 -4.16
N PHE A 74 5.55 0.47 -3.54
CA PHE A 74 5.25 -0.84 -4.13
C PHE A 74 4.63 -1.76 -3.09
N THR A 75 3.84 -2.72 -3.56
CA THR A 75 3.32 -3.80 -2.73
C THR A 75 4.05 -5.08 -3.04
N VAL A 76 4.46 -5.77 -1.98
CA VAL A 76 4.99 -7.13 -2.06
C VAL A 76 4.39 -7.93 -0.92
N ASN A 77 3.86 -9.11 -1.22
CA ASN A 77 3.23 -9.98 -0.22
C ASN A 77 2.17 -9.26 0.63
N ASP A 78 1.34 -8.43 0.00
CA ASP A 78 0.35 -7.57 0.65
C ASP A 78 0.89 -6.53 1.65
N GLU A 79 2.22 -6.37 1.74
CA GLU A 79 2.90 -5.34 2.52
C GLU A 79 3.18 -4.11 1.63
N LEU A 80 2.86 -2.91 2.13
CA LEU A 80 3.18 -1.65 1.44
C LEU A 80 4.59 -1.19 1.82
N LYS A 81 5.45 -0.99 0.82
CA LYS A 81 6.85 -0.60 1.00
C LYS A 81 7.16 0.66 0.20
N MET A 82 8.08 1.48 0.71
CA MET A 82 8.58 2.67 0.02
C MET A 82 10.00 2.43 -0.47
N VAL A 83 10.24 2.70 -1.74
CA VAL A 83 11.56 2.68 -2.36
C VAL A 83 12.40 3.83 -1.79
N THR A 84 13.60 3.54 -1.32
CA THR A 84 14.49 4.54 -0.70
C THR A 84 15.63 4.99 -1.61
N ALA A 85 15.83 4.35 -2.76
CA ALA A 85 16.83 4.71 -3.74
C ALA A 85 16.33 4.44 -5.16
N ASP A 86 16.83 5.18 -6.16
CA ASP A 86 16.48 4.93 -7.55
C ASP A 86 16.90 3.52 -7.98
N VAL A 87 15.99 2.82 -8.67
CA VAL A 87 16.18 1.44 -9.10
C VAL A 87 16.26 1.40 -10.60
N THR A 88 17.40 0.93 -11.10
CA THR A 88 17.64 0.68 -12.52
C THR A 88 17.74 -0.83 -12.74
N SER A 89 17.01 -1.34 -13.72
CA SER A 89 17.11 -2.75 -14.11
C SER A 89 18.39 -3.02 -14.90
N ALA A 90 19.02 -4.16 -14.66
CA ALA A 90 20.10 -4.68 -15.48
C ALA A 90 19.61 -5.15 -16.86
N ALA A 91 20.55 -5.51 -17.74
CA ALA A 91 20.27 -5.94 -19.12
C ALA A 91 19.46 -7.25 -19.20
N ASN A 92 19.46 -8.05 -18.14
CA ASN A 92 18.66 -9.27 -17.99
C ASN A 92 17.27 -9.00 -17.37
N GLY A 93 16.89 -7.74 -17.13
CA GLY A 93 15.60 -7.38 -16.53
C GLY A 93 15.50 -7.66 -15.02
N THR A 94 16.63 -7.89 -14.32
CA THR A 94 16.67 -7.96 -12.85
C THR A 94 16.97 -6.60 -12.24
N ALA A 95 16.49 -6.36 -11.04
CA ALA A 95 16.74 -5.14 -10.29
C ALA A 95 16.75 -5.40 -8.78
N MET A 96 17.62 -4.68 -8.07
CA MET A 96 17.65 -4.68 -6.62
C MET A 96 16.90 -3.46 -6.10
N ILE A 97 15.78 -3.71 -5.42
CA ILE A 97 14.95 -2.65 -4.84
C ILE A 97 15.41 -2.46 -3.40
N VAL A 98 15.85 -1.25 -3.05
CA VAL A 98 16.13 -0.85 -1.68
C VAL A 98 14.92 -0.10 -1.15
N PHE A 99 14.42 -0.49 0.02
CA PHE A 99 13.16 0.02 0.54
C PHE A 99 13.12 0.08 2.07
N ALA A 100 12.13 0.81 2.57
CA ALA A 100 11.79 0.88 3.98
C ALA A 100 10.26 0.87 4.15
N PRO A 101 9.74 0.35 5.28
CA PRO A 101 10.43 -0.42 6.32
C PRO A 101 10.86 -1.82 5.85
N MET A 102 11.64 -2.56 6.66
CA MET A 102 12.09 -3.92 6.30
C MET A 102 10.92 -4.90 6.06
N LEU A 103 11.18 -5.98 5.32
CA LEU A 103 10.23 -7.07 5.12
C LEU A 103 9.90 -7.74 6.45
N ARG A 104 8.61 -7.92 6.72
CA ARG A 104 8.15 -8.65 7.91
C ARG A 104 8.19 -10.14 7.67
N SER A 105 7.79 -10.55 6.47
CA SER A 105 7.77 -11.92 6.02
C SER A 105 8.54 -12.07 4.72
N SER A 106 9.18 -13.23 4.54
CA SER A 106 9.86 -13.48 3.29
C SER A 106 8.86 -13.81 2.19
N PRO A 107 8.81 -13.05 1.09
CA PRO A 107 7.92 -13.35 -0.01
C PRO A 107 8.33 -14.64 -0.73
N PRO A 108 7.37 -15.42 -1.25
CA PRO A 108 7.70 -16.57 -2.08
C PRO A 108 8.36 -16.15 -3.39
N ALA A 109 9.12 -17.07 -3.99
CA ALA A 109 9.69 -16.85 -5.32
C ALA A 109 8.57 -16.56 -6.33
N ASN A 110 8.81 -15.60 -7.23
CA ASN A 110 7.86 -15.13 -8.23
C ASN A 110 6.59 -14.47 -7.65
N ALA A 111 6.58 -14.06 -6.38
CA ALA A 111 5.53 -13.17 -5.86
C ALA A 111 5.46 -11.90 -6.70
N ALA A 112 4.24 -11.47 -7.04
CA ALA A 112 4.02 -10.27 -7.85
C ALA A 112 4.39 -9.01 -7.06
N ILE A 113 4.98 -8.04 -7.76
CA ILE A 113 5.24 -6.69 -7.24
C ILE A 113 4.23 -5.74 -7.89
N GLU A 114 3.39 -5.10 -7.09
CA GLU A 114 2.40 -4.13 -7.59
C GLU A 114 2.93 -2.70 -7.40
N VAL A 115 3.07 -1.95 -8.50
CA VAL A 115 3.62 -0.58 -8.52
C VAL A 115 2.68 0.44 -9.14
N ALA A 116 1.69 -0.01 -9.92
CA ALA A 116 0.72 0.87 -10.56
C ALA A 116 -0.29 1.36 -9.54
N LYS A 117 -0.70 0.48 -8.63
CA LYS A 117 -1.70 0.73 -7.60
C LYS A 117 -1.26 0.12 -6.27
N PRO A 118 -0.11 0.56 -5.71
CA PRO A 118 0.43 -0.01 -4.50
C PRO A 118 -0.54 0.19 -3.34
N TYR A 119 -0.77 -0.88 -2.59
CA TYR A 119 -1.64 -0.96 -1.44
C TYR A 119 -0.94 -1.68 -0.28
N GLY A 120 -1.40 -1.43 0.94
CA GLY A 120 -1.11 -2.27 2.11
C GLY A 120 -2.42 -2.77 2.70
N ILE A 121 -2.34 -3.81 3.52
CA ILE A 121 -3.48 -4.26 4.31
C ILE A 121 -3.45 -3.55 5.66
N PHE A 122 -4.54 -2.88 5.99
CA PHE A 122 -4.70 -2.16 7.25
C PHE A 122 -5.96 -2.63 7.99
N LYS A 123 -5.94 -2.52 9.31
CA LYS A 123 -7.08 -2.68 10.22
C LYS A 123 -7.36 -1.36 10.92
N LEU A 124 -8.54 -1.23 11.52
CA LEU A 124 -8.80 -0.13 12.44
C LEU A 124 -7.83 -0.25 13.64
N LYS A 125 -7.30 0.87 14.10
CA LYS A 125 -6.37 0.91 15.25
C LYS A 125 -7.03 0.44 16.55
N ASP A 126 -8.34 0.70 16.67
CA ASP A 126 -9.15 0.29 17.81
C ASP A 126 -10.63 0.19 17.37
N ASN A 127 -11.45 -0.45 18.21
CA ASN A 127 -12.89 -0.59 17.97
C ASN A 127 -13.71 0.70 18.20
N GLN A 128 -13.08 1.79 18.65
CA GLN A 128 -13.69 3.12 18.86
C GLN A 128 -13.40 4.10 17.71
N GLN A 129 -12.92 3.60 16.57
CA GLN A 129 -12.71 4.37 15.35
C GLN A 129 -14.04 4.62 14.61
N GLY A 130 -14.18 5.78 13.97
CA GLY A 130 -15.39 6.11 13.18
C GLY A 130 -16.50 6.80 13.96
N ALA A 131 -16.24 7.28 15.18
CA ALA A 131 -17.05 8.31 15.84
C ALA A 131 -16.89 9.65 15.10
N GLY A 132 -17.43 9.72 13.88
CA GLY A 132 -17.60 10.98 13.17
C GLY A 132 -18.48 11.88 14.03
N ASN A 133 -18.06 13.13 14.22
CA ASN A 133 -18.87 14.14 14.87
C ASN A 133 -20.06 14.44 13.93
N ARG A 134 -21.08 13.58 13.96
CA ARG A 134 -22.27 13.69 13.12
C ARG A 134 -23.05 14.89 13.61
N VAL A 135 -22.89 16.02 12.93
CA VAL A 135 -23.72 17.21 13.13
C VAL A 135 -24.81 17.19 12.06
N PRO A 136 -26.08 16.95 12.41
CA PRO A 136 -27.17 17.01 11.46
C PRO A 136 -27.22 18.38 10.77
N GLY A 137 -27.22 18.40 9.43
CA GLY A 137 -27.32 19.63 8.64
C GLY A 137 -25.99 20.33 8.30
N VAL A 138 -24.84 19.76 8.68
CA VAL A 138 -23.52 20.29 8.35
C VAL A 138 -22.66 19.18 7.72
N PHE A 139 -21.67 19.56 6.90
CA PHE A 139 -20.73 18.60 6.34
C PHE A 139 -20.06 17.78 7.45
N THR A 140 -20.03 16.47 7.28
CA THR A 140 -19.44 15.56 8.26
C THR A 140 -17.98 15.31 7.93
N SER A 141 -17.12 15.34 8.95
CA SER A 141 -15.71 14.97 8.84
C SER A 141 -15.44 13.67 9.59
N TYR A 142 -14.61 12.82 9.00
CA TYR A 142 -14.17 11.55 9.59
C TYR A 142 -12.66 11.51 9.65
N THR A 143 -12.12 11.16 10.82
CA THR A 143 -10.72 10.77 10.97
C THR A 143 -10.68 9.27 11.20
N LEU A 144 -9.96 8.55 10.35
CA LEU A 144 -9.68 7.13 10.53
C LEU A 144 -8.18 6.95 10.76
N GLU A 145 -7.85 6.37 11.90
CA GLU A 145 -6.52 5.85 12.21
C GLU A 145 -6.53 4.35 11.88
N LEU A 146 -5.70 4.00 10.90
CA LEU A 146 -5.56 2.65 10.39
C LEU A 146 -4.16 2.19 10.73
N GLU A 147 -4.06 1.01 11.34
CA GLU A 147 -2.80 0.33 11.61
C GLU A 147 -2.61 -0.79 10.59
N GLU A 148 -1.39 -1.01 10.11
CA GLU A 148 -1.14 -2.08 9.15
C GLU A 148 -1.46 -3.44 9.80
N ALA A 149 -2.42 -4.18 9.23
CA ALA A 149 -2.88 -5.45 9.79
C ALA A 149 -1.90 -6.56 9.41
N PHE A 150 -1.60 -7.41 10.38
CA PHE A 150 -0.77 -8.60 10.23
C PHE A 150 -1.57 -9.89 10.42
#